data_AF-A0A7S2Y549-F1
#
_entry.id   AF-A0A7S2Y549-F1
#
_cell.length_a   1.000
_cell.length_b   1.000
_cell.length_c   1.000
_cell.angle_alpha   90.00
_cell.angle_beta   90.00
_cell.angle_gamma   90.00
#
_symmetry.space_group_name_H-M   'P 1'
#
loop_
_entity.id
_entity.type
_entity.pdbx_description
1 polymer ?
#
loop_
_entity_poly.entity_id
_entity_poly.type
_entity_poly.pdbx_seq_one_letter_code
_entity_poly.pdbx_strand_id
1 'polypeptide(L)'
;GLAIFTAKPPAGTDPAAYNTNTELLVEELLRPTDFANVTVPYRANRAVIFDSALFHHTDNFKFAEGYKNRRINLTLLYGTMQLPGQKDIASQSSGKSEL
;
A
#
# COMPACT_ATOMS: atom_id res chain seq x y z
N GLY A 1 -10.79 -8.54 -4.70
CA GLY A 1 -10.57 -7.15 -5.09
C GLY A 1 -9.54 -6.56 -4.17
N LEU A 2 -9.18 -5.32 -4.42
CA LEU A 2 -8.25 -4.56 -3.60
C LEU A 2 -8.77 -3.13 -3.53
N ALA A 3 -9.00 -2.64 -2.31
CA ALA A 3 -9.27 -1.23 -2.06
C ALA A 3 -7.93 -0.56 -1.74
N ILE A 4 -7.62 0.53 -2.44
CA ILE A 4 -6.38 1.29 -2.29
C ILE A 4 -6.78 2.72 -1.95
N PHE A 5 -6.49 3.15 -0.71
CA PHE A 5 -6.75 4.52 -0.25
C PHE A 5 -5.72 5.49 -0.82
N THR A 6 -6.10 6.75 -0.97
CA THR A 6 -5.19 7.80 -1.44
C THR A 6 -4.20 8.28 -0.37
N ALA A 7 -4.37 7.82 0.88
CA ALA A 7 -3.52 8.17 2.01
C ALA A 7 -2.26 7.29 2.09
N LYS A 8 -1.17 7.89 2.58
CA LYS A 8 0.11 7.25 2.92
C LYS A 8 0.45 7.50 4.39
N PRO A 9 1.34 6.69 5.00
CA PRO A 9 1.91 7.02 6.30
C PRO A 9 2.52 8.42 6.30
N PRO A 10 2.33 9.21 7.38
CA PRO A 10 2.95 10.51 7.50
C PRO A 10 4.49 10.45 7.46
N ALA A 11 5.11 11.55 7.05
CA ALA A 11 6.57 11.68 7.04
C ALA A 11 7.17 11.39 8.42
N GLY A 12 8.26 10.61 8.45
CA GLY A 12 9.00 10.32 9.69
C GLY A 12 8.29 9.38 10.67
N THR A 13 7.14 8.81 10.29
CA THR A 13 6.48 7.76 11.07
C THR A 13 6.98 6.37 10.68
N ASP A 14 6.96 5.43 11.62
CA ASP A 14 7.15 4.01 11.32
C ASP A 14 5.87 3.47 10.67
N PRO A 15 5.90 3.02 9.40
CA PRO A 15 4.71 2.47 8.73
C PRO A 15 4.09 1.28 9.47
N ALA A 16 4.89 0.53 10.25
CA ALA A 16 4.40 -0.61 11.00
C ALA A 16 3.40 -0.21 12.11
N ALA A 17 3.45 1.03 12.60
CA ALA A 17 2.54 1.53 13.64
C ALA A 17 1.07 1.52 13.20
N TYR A 18 0.81 1.73 11.91
CA TYR A 18 -0.54 1.75 11.35
C TYR A 18 -1.02 0.38 10.85
N ASN A 19 -0.11 -0.58 10.64
CA ASN A 19 -0.47 -1.93 10.20
C ASN A 19 -1.10 -2.78 11.31
N THR A 20 -0.84 -2.43 12.57
CA THR A 20 -1.33 -3.18 13.75
C THR A 20 -2.42 -2.43 14.52
N ASN A 21 -2.63 -1.15 14.22
CA ASN A 21 -3.62 -0.32 14.89
C ASN A 21 -4.61 0.29 13.88
N THR A 22 -5.63 -0.49 13.55
CA THR A 22 -6.69 -0.10 12.61
C THR A 22 -7.44 1.14 13.04
N GLU A 23 -7.65 1.34 14.34
CA GLU A 23 -8.40 2.51 14.84
C GLU A 23 -7.64 3.81 14.58
N LEU A 24 -6.34 3.86 14.91
CA LEU A 24 -5.48 5.01 14.61
C LEU A 24 -5.44 5.30 13.10
N LEU A 25 -5.28 4.25 12.28
CA LEU A 25 -5.30 4.40 10.82
C LEU A 25 -6.60 5.04 10.33
N VAL A 26 -7.75 4.55 10.82
CA VAL A 26 -9.06 5.04 10.40
C VAL A 26 -9.26 6.49 10.82
N GLU A 27 -9.04 6.80 12.09
CA GLU A 27 -9.33 8.13 12.64
C GLU A 27 -8.36 9.20 12.13
N GLU A 28 -7.07 8.91 12.08
CA GLU A 28 -6.06 9.92 11.77
C GLU A 28 -5.80 10.07 10.26
N LEU A 29 -5.96 9.00 9.47
CA LEU A 29 -5.48 8.98 8.09
C LEU A 29 -6.59 8.76 7.05
N LEU A 30 -7.60 7.95 7.35
CA LEU A 30 -8.66 7.65 6.38
C LEU A 30 -9.86 8.59 6.49
N ARG A 31 -10.37 8.82 7.71
CA ARG A 31 -11.52 9.70 7.96
C ARG A 31 -11.33 11.13 7.44
N PRO A 32 -10.15 11.78 7.59
CA PRO A 32 -9.93 13.13 7.04
C PRO A 32 -9.96 13.20 5.51
N THR A 33 -9.75 12.07 4.84
CA THR A 33 -9.80 11.97 3.38
C THR A 33 -11.18 11.55 2.85
N ASP A 34 -12.19 11.47 3.73
CA ASP A 34 -13.49 10.85 3.44
C ASP A 34 -13.35 9.45 2.82
N PHE A 35 -12.35 8.69 3.31
CA PHE A 35 -12.02 7.36 2.82
C PHE A 35 -11.77 7.28 1.30
N ALA A 36 -11.30 8.36 0.68
CA ALA A 36 -11.02 8.42 -0.74
C ALA A 36 -10.14 7.23 -1.18
N ASN A 37 -10.66 6.45 -2.14
CA ASN A 37 -10.01 5.22 -2.59
C ASN A 37 -10.33 4.89 -4.04
N VAL A 38 -9.52 3.99 -4.59
CA VAL A 38 -9.81 3.24 -5.80
C VAL A 38 -10.02 1.77 -5.41
N THR A 39 -11.21 1.25 -5.69
CA THR A 39 -11.51 -0.18 -5.47
C THR A 39 -11.42 -0.96 -6.77
N VAL A 40 -10.43 -1.84 -6.86
CA VAL A 40 -10.22 -2.72 -8.01
C VAL A 40 -11.05 -4.01 -7.80
N PRO A 41 -12.05 -4.30 -8.64
CA PRO A 41 -12.88 -5.48 -8.47
C PRO A 41 -12.06 -6.76 -8.66
N TYR A 42 -12.49 -7.84 -8.01
CA TYR A 42 -11.88 -9.15 -8.18
C TYR A 42 -12.03 -9.65 -9.63
N ARG A 43 -10.94 -10.13 -10.24
CA ARG A 43 -10.95 -10.89 -11.49
C ARG A 43 -9.76 -11.85 -11.52
N ALA A 44 -9.96 -13.07 -12.00
CA ALA A 44 -8.86 -14.01 -12.24
C ALA A 44 -7.89 -13.47 -13.31
N ASN A 45 -6.61 -13.87 -13.21
CA ASN A 45 -5.54 -13.49 -14.15
C ASN A 45 -5.42 -11.97 -14.35
N ARG A 46 -5.62 -11.20 -13.28
CA ARG A 46 -5.45 -9.73 -13.28
C ARG A 46 -4.23 -9.37 -12.43
N ALA A 47 -3.32 -8.59 -13.01
CA ALA A 47 -2.25 -7.92 -12.29
C ALA A 47 -2.71 -6.51 -11.88
N VAL A 48 -2.28 -6.06 -10.70
CA VAL A 48 -2.46 -4.68 -10.22
C VAL A 48 -1.08 -4.19 -9.79
N ILE A 49 -0.65 -3.06 -10.35
CA ILE A 49 0.59 -2.39 -9.97
C ILE A 49 0.19 -1.06 -9.34
N PHE A 50 0.66 -0.82 -8.13
CA PHE A 50 0.33 0.38 -7.37
C PHE A 50 1.48 0.70 -6.42
N ASP A 51 1.48 1.92 -5.89
CA ASP A 51 2.42 2.36 -4.87
C ASP A 51 2.14 1.64 -3.55
N SER A 52 3.08 0.81 -3.10
CA SER A 52 2.92 -0.03 -1.91
C SER A 52 2.86 0.75 -0.59
N ALA A 53 3.24 2.03 -0.60
CA ALA A 53 3.11 2.91 0.56
C ALA A 53 1.66 3.39 0.79
N LEU A 54 0.77 3.22 -0.19
CA LEU A 54 -0.65 3.54 -0.02
C LEU A 54 -1.31 2.50 0.89
N PHE A 55 -2.17 2.95 1.81
CA PHE A 55 -2.96 2.03 2.61
C PHE A 55 -3.91 1.25 1.72
N HIS A 56 -3.98 -0.07 1.92
CA HIS A 56 -4.79 -0.94 1.09
C HIS A 56 -5.26 -2.16 1.87
N HIS A 57 -6.41 -2.69 1.48
CA HIS A 57 -6.91 -3.94 2.01
C HIS A 57 -7.59 -4.79 0.95
N THR A 58 -7.74 -6.07 1.27
CA THR A 58 -8.63 -6.93 0.49
C THR A 58 -10.06 -6.41 0.65
N ASP A 59 -10.68 -6.12 -0.49
CA ASP A 59 -12.10 -5.76 -0.54
C ASP A 59 -12.98 -6.96 -0.10
N ASN A 60 -14.22 -6.69 0.30
CA ASN A 60 -15.13 -7.66 0.91
C ASN A 60 -15.84 -8.51 -0.15
N PHE A 61 -15.61 -9.82 -0.16
CA PHE A 61 -16.28 -10.76 -1.07
C PHE A 61 -16.79 -11.98 -0.33
N LYS A 62 -17.92 -12.50 -0.78
CA LYS A 62 -18.41 -13.83 -0.41
C LYS A 62 -18.19 -14.76 -1.59
N PHE A 63 -17.26 -15.71 -1.45
CA PHE A 63 -17.05 -16.77 -2.42
C PHE A 63 -17.98 -17.94 -2.13
N ALA A 64 -18.39 -18.67 -3.16
CA ALA A 64 -19.05 -19.95 -2.96
C ALA A 64 -18.12 -20.92 -2.20
N GLU A 65 -18.70 -21.88 -1.48
CA GLU A 65 -17.91 -22.86 -0.74
C GLU A 65 -17.11 -23.78 -1.67
N GLY A 66 -16.03 -24.36 -1.17
CA GLY A 66 -15.22 -25.35 -1.89
C GLY A 66 -13.87 -24.82 -2.39
N TYR A 67 -12.95 -25.75 -2.61
CA TYR A 67 -11.54 -25.45 -2.91
C TYR A 67 -11.36 -24.58 -4.17
N LYS A 68 -12.11 -24.86 -5.24
CA LYS A 68 -12.02 -24.14 -6.53
C LYS A 68 -12.47 -22.67 -6.45
N ASN A 69 -13.19 -22.30 -5.40
CA ASN A 69 -13.73 -20.96 -5.21
C ASN A 69 -12.84 -20.08 -4.32
N ARG A 70 -11.69 -20.61 -3.85
CA ARG A 70 -10.72 -19.84 -3.06
C ARG A 70 -9.98 -18.85 -3.96
N ARG A 71 -9.84 -17.62 -3.48
CA ARG A 71 -8.97 -16.61 -4.09
C ARG A 71 -7.51 -16.95 -3.81
N ILE A 72 -6.70 -16.94 -4.87
CA ILE A 72 -5.24 -17.01 -4.78
C ILE A 72 -4.69 -15.66 -5.27
N ASN A 73 -3.66 -15.14 -4.59
CA ASN A 73 -2.92 -13.96 -5.04
C ASN A 73 -1.42 -14.21 -4.85
N LEU A 74 -0.63 -13.53 -5.68
CA LEU A 74 0.81 -13.42 -5.52
C LEU A 74 1.13 -11.93 -5.41
N THR A 75 1.87 -11.55 -4.38
CA THR A 75 2.32 -10.17 -4.17
C THR A 75 3.83 -10.12 -4.34
N LEU A 76 4.29 -9.24 -5.23
CA LEU A 76 5.70 -8.97 -5.45
C LEU A 76 5.95 -7.51 -5.07
N LEU A 77 6.95 -7.27 -4.23
CA LEU A 77 7.39 -5.93 -3.85
C LEU A 77 8.77 -5.68 -4.46
N TYR A 78 8.98 -4.50 -4.99
CA TYR A 78 10.25 -4.07 -5.56
C TYR A 78 10.51 -2.59 -5.28
N GLY A 79 11.77 -2.20 -5.32
CA GLY A 79 12.20 -0.82 -5.04
C GLY A 79 12.26 -0.48 -3.56
N THR A 80 12.47 0.80 -3.27
CA THR A 80 12.47 1.37 -1.92
C THR A 80 11.15 2.09 -1.69
N MET A 81 10.54 1.89 -0.52
CA MET A 81 9.31 2.58 -0.15
C MET A 81 9.56 4.09 -0.11
N GLN A 82 8.74 4.85 -0.83
CA GLN A 82 8.79 6.32 -0.85
C GLN A 82 7.71 6.90 0.06
N LEU A 83 8.12 7.28 1.27
CA LEU A 83 7.28 8.02 2.20
C LEU A 83 7.38 9.53 1.92
N PRO A 84 6.33 10.31 2.21
CA PRO A 84 6.39 11.77 2.15
C PRO A 84 7.60 12.29 2.94
N GLY A 85 8.40 13.18 2.34
CA GLY A 85 9.56 13.80 2.99
C GLY A 85 10.82 12.92 3.10
N GLN A 86 10.77 11.65 2.71
CA GLN A 86 11.96 10.80 2.63
C GLN A 86 12.73 11.12 1.33
N LYS A 87 13.96 11.67 1.46
CA LYS A 87 14.83 11.87 0.29
C LYS A 87 15.50 10.55 -0.07
N ASP A 88 15.49 10.21 -1.37
CA ASP A 88 16.16 9.02 -1.89
C ASP A 88 17.67 9.09 -1.60
N ILE A 89 18.14 8.22 -0.70
CA ILE A 89 19.57 8.08 -0.36
C ILE A 89 20.39 7.63 -1.60
N ALA A 90 19.73 7.03 -2.59
CA ALA A 90 20.36 6.57 -3.83
C ALA A 90 20.85 7.71 -4.76
N SER A 91 20.47 8.97 -4.50
CA SER A 91 20.88 10.12 -5.34
C SER A 91 22.16 10.82 -4.90
N GLN A 92 22.83 10.38 -3.82
CA GLN A 92 24.00 11.09 -3.25
C GLN A 92 25.37 10.38 -3.40
N SER A 93 25.47 9.25 -4.11
CA SER A 93 26.77 8.53 -4.21
C SER A 93 27.58 8.78 -5.50
N SER A 94 27.14 9.64 -6.44
CA SER A 94 27.84 9.82 -7.73
C SER A 94 28.80 11.01 -7.82
N GLY A 95 29.20 11.64 -6.71
CA GLY A 95 29.93 12.90 -6.79
C GLY A 95 30.99 13.14 -5.72
N LYS A 96 32.00 12.28 -5.61
CA LYS A 96 33.36 12.66 -5.18
C LYS A 96 34.42 11.72 -5.77
N SER A 97 34.81 11.99 -7.01
CA SER A 97 36.20 11.81 -7.43
C SER A 97 36.67 13.16 -7.94
N GLU A 98 37.55 13.83 -7.19
CA GLU A 98 38.56 14.72 -7.76
C GLU A 98 39.55 15.12 -6.66
N LEU A 99 40.81 14.80 -6.97
CA LEU A 99 42.10 15.20 -6.39
C LEU A 99 42.53 14.56 -5.06
#